data_AF-A0A8H4SEA6-F1
#
_entry.id   AF-A0A8H4SEA6-F1
#
_cell.length_a   1.000
_cell.length_b   1.000
_cell.length_c   1.000
_cell.angle_alpha   90.00
_cell.angle_beta   90.00
_cell.angle_gamma   90.00
#
_symmetry.space_group_name_H-M   'P 1'
#
loop_
_entity.id
_entity.type
_entity.pdbx_description
1 polymer ?
#
loop_
_entity_poly.entity_id
_entity_poly.type
_entity_poly.pdbx_seq_one_letter_code
_entity_poly.pdbx_strand_id
1 'polypeptide(L)' 'MPWVEQAHAIVLGWYQGQENGNSLAGVLLGECNFTGKTPITFPTQLSDHGPSKYKLHPEEVA' A
#
# COMPACT_ATOMS: atom_id res chain seq x y z
N MET A 1 7.48 2.47 5.65
CA MET A 1 8.43 2.58 4.52
C MET A 1 9.64 3.38 5.00
N PRO A 2 10.73 2.74 5.49
CA PRO A 2 11.86 3.45 6.10
C PRO A 2 12.59 4.44 5.18
N TRP A 3 12.38 4.31 3.87
CA TRP A 3 12.97 5.13 2.81
C TRP A 3 12.06 6.27 2.32
N VAL A 4 10.89 6.47 2.93
CA VAL A 4 9.85 7.41 2.45
C VAL A 4 10.37 8.83 2.23
N GLU A 5 11.24 9.33 3.12
CA GLU A 5 11.81 10.68 3.06
C GLU A 5 12.79 10.87 1.90
N GLN A 6 13.27 9.79 1.28
CA GLN A 6 14.20 9.84 0.14
C GLN A 6 13.47 9.80 -1.20
N ALA A 7 12.17 9.46 -1.21
CA ALA A 7 11.38 9.33 -2.41
C ALA A 7 10.64 10.64 -2.73
N HIS A 8 10.85 11.18 -3.93
CA HIS A 8 10.12 12.36 -4.41
C HIS A 8 8.63 12.07 -4.68
N ALA A 9 8.29 10.82 -4.98
CA ALA A 9 6.92 10.35 -5.21
C ALA A 9 6.81 8.85 -4.91
N ILE A 10 5.62 8.40 -4.49
CA ILE A 10 5.30 6.99 -4.24
C ILE A 10 3.97 6.66 -4.92
N VAL A 11 3.97 5.60 -5.73
CA VAL A 11 2.77 5.09 -6.40
C VAL A 11 2.44 3.70 -5.86
N LEU A 12 1.21 3.52 -5.36
CA LEU A 12 0.71 2.23 -4.88
C LEU A 12 -0.02 1.50 -6.01
N GLY A 13 0.71 0.62 -6.69
CA GLY A 13 0.20 -0.11 -7.86
C GLY A 13 -0.63 -1.35 -7.53
N TRP A 14 -0.55 -1.95 -6.35
CA TRP A 14 -1.31 -3.18 -6.01
C TRP A 14 -1.16 -4.31 -7.07
N TYR A 15 -2.26 -5.04 -7.33
CA TYR A 15 -2.32 -6.14 -8.29
C TYR A 15 -3.24 -5.78 -9.48
N GLN A 16 -2.70 -5.10 -10.50
CA GLN A 16 -3.48 -4.54 -11.62
C GLN A 16 -3.86 -5.55 -12.73
N GLY A 17 -3.61 -6.84 -12.54
CA GLY A 17 -3.89 -7.87 -13.55
C GLY A 17 -3.03 -7.74 -14.81
N GLN A 18 -3.58 -8.17 -15.95
CA GLN A 18 -2.84 -8.27 -17.22
C GLN A 18 -2.47 -6.91 -17.83
N GLU A 19 -3.27 -5.87 -17.56
CA GLU A 19 -3.07 -4.51 -18.08
C GLU A 19 -2.14 -3.64 -17.20
N ASN A 20 -1.38 -4.23 -16.28
CA ASN A 20 -0.59 -3.44 -15.31
C ASN A 20 0.37 -2.44 -15.96
N GLY A 21 0.97 -2.81 -17.11
CA GLY A 21 1.97 -1.99 -17.77
C GLY A 21 1.33 -0.76 -18.39
N ASN A 22 0.23 -0.97 -19.13
CA ASN A 22 -0.51 0.10 -19.77
C ASN A 22 -1.14 1.03 -18.72
N SER A 23 -1.77 0.48 -17.67
CA SER A 23 -2.43 1.29 -16.64
C SER A 23 -1.44 2.14 -15.84
N LEU A 24 -0.28 1.58 -15.47
CA LEU A 24 0.76 2.32 -14.76
C LEU A 24 1.42 3.38 -15.65
N ALA A 25 1.69 3.05 -16.92
CA ALA A 25 2.25 4.01 -17.88
C ALA A 25 1.30 5.20 -18.12
N GLY A 26 0.00 4.94 -18.30
CA GLY A 26 -0.99 5.98 -18.54
C GLY A 26 -1.05 7.02 -17.42
N VAL A 27 -1.00 6.61 -16.15
CA VAL A 27 -0.99 7.57 -15.02
C VAL A 27 0.36 8.28 -14.87
N LEU A 28 1.48 7.61 -15.12
CA LEU A 28 2.82 8.20 -14.98
C LEU A 28 3.12 9.22 -16.08
N LEU A 29 2.63 8.97 -17.30
CA LEU A 29 2.81 9.84 -18.47
C LEU A 29 1.72 10.90 -18.60
N GLY A 30 0.73 10.92 -17.70
CA GLY A 30 -0.32 11.94 -17.66
C GLY A 30 -1.44 11.73 -18.68
N GLU A 31 -1.59 10.53 -19.24
CA GLU A 31 -2.75 10.17 -20.07
C GLU A 31 -4.02 10.07 -19.23
N CYS A 32 -3.90 9.79 -17.93
CA CYS A 32 -4.98 9.89 -16.95
C CYS A 32 -4.49 10.33 -15.56
N ASN A 33 -5.41 10.76 -14.70
CA ASN A 33 -5.11 11.33 -13.38
C ASN A 33 -5.02 10.27 -12.27
N PHE A 34 -4.21 10.53 -11.24
CA PHE A 34 -4.23 9.79 -9.97
C PHE A 34 -5.49 10.13 -9.16
N THR A 35 -6.48 9.23 -9.14
CA THR A 35 -7.75 9.43 -8.41
C THR A 35 -7.98 8.45 -7.27
N GLY A 36 -7.14 7.41 -7.15
CA GLY A 36 -7.25 6.38 -6.12
C GLY A 36 -7.17 6.93 -4.69
N LYS A 37 -7.92 6.30 -3.78
CA LYS A 37 -7.86 6.51 -2.33
C LYS A 37 -7.47 5.22 -1.65
N THR A 38 -6.72 5.30 -0.55
CA THR A 38 -6.27 4.12 0.18
C THR A 38 -7.46 3.44 0.87
N PRO A 39 -7.72 2.15 0.64
CA PRO A 39 -8.79 1.42 1.32
C PRO A 39 -8.38 0.96 2.73
N ILE A 40 -7.10 1.07 3.07
CA ILE A 40 -6.53 0.69 4.36
C ILE A 40 -5.59 1.77 4.89
N THR A 41 -5.40 1.79 6.20
CA THR A 41 -4.39 2.61 6.87
C THR A 41 -3.03 1.94 6.79
N PHE A 42 -2.00 2.70 6.39
CA PHE A 42 -0.61 2.27 6.45
C PHE A 42 0.03 2.82 7.73
N PRO A 43 0.25 1.99 8.77
CA PRO A 43 0.91 2.45 9.99
C PRO A 43 2.39 2.78 9.72
N THR A 44 2.95 3.73 10.48
CA THR A 44 4.37 4.08 10.39
C THR A 44 5.25 2.91 10.86
N GLN A 45 4.82 2.26 11.94
CA GLN A 45 5.44 1.05 12.49
C GLN A 45 4.37 0.04 12.92
N LEU A 46 4.74 -1.24 13.01
CA LEU A 46 3.79 -2.31 13.30
C LEU A 46 2.98 -2.07 14.57
N SER A 47 3.59 -1.51 15.62
CA SER A 47 2.96 -1.24 16.91
C SER A 47 1.89 -0.14 16.89
N ASP A 48 1.79 0.64 15.82
CA ASP A 48 0.70 1.61 15.61
C ASP A 48 -0.60 0.92 15.14
N HIS A 49 -0.51 -0.28 14.60
CA HIS A 49 -1.68 -1.08 14.22
C HIS A 49 -2.26 -1.74 15.47
N GLY A 50 -3.42 -1.27 15.94
CA GLY A 50 -4.06 -1.74 17.19
C GLY A 50 -4.01 -3.26 17.41
N PRO A 51 -4.39 -4.09 16.41
CA PRO A 51 -4.33 -5.54 16.53
C PRO A 51 -2.96 -6.15 16.79
N SER A 52 -1.86 -5.46 16.45
CA SER A 52 -0.50 -5.97 16.69
C SER A 52 -0.16 -6.06 18.19
N LYS A 53 -0.98 -5.47 19.06
CA LYS A 53 -0.81 -5.49 20.51
C LYS A 53 -1.43 -6.72 21.15
N TYR A 54 -2.35 -7.40 20.46
CA TYR A 54 -2.88 -8.67 20.92
C TYR A 54 -1.81 -9.74 20.68
N LYS A 55 -1.43 -10.45 21.74
CA LYS A 55 -0.76 -11.73 21.56
C LYS A 55 -1.81 -12.65 20.96
N LEU A 56 -1.58 -13.13 19.75
CA LEU A 56 -2.40 -14.22 19.21
C LEU A 56 -2.37 -15.33 20.25
N HIS A 57 -3.55 -15.62 20.77
CA HIS A 57 -3.79 -16.71 21.67
C HIS A 57 -3.46 -18.00 20.89
N PRO A 58 -2.52 -18.84 21.37
CA PRO A 58 -2.09 -20.04 20.65
C PRO A 58 -3.25 -20.96 20.20
N GLU A 59 -4.39 -20.89 20.89
CA GLU A 59 -5.62 -21.60 20.62
C GLU A 59 -6.43 -21.11 19.40
N GLU A 60 -6.13 -19.94 18.84
CA GLU A 60 -6.88 -19.34 17.71
C GLU A 60 -6.23 -19.58 16.33
N VAL A 61 -5.11 -20.33 16.29
CA VAL A 61 -4.35 -20.61 15.05
C VAL A 61 -4.54 -22.07 14.58
N ALA A 62 -5.56 -22.77 15.09
CA ALA A 62 -5.90 -24.15 14.72
C ALA A 62 -6.91 -24.22 13.56
#